data_AF-A0A081S1V4-F1
#
_entry.id   AF-A0A081S1V4-F1
#
_cell.length_a   1.000
_cell.length_b   1.000
_cell.length_c   1.000
_cell.angle_alpha   90.00
_cell.angle_beta   90.00
_cell.angle_gamma   90.00
#
_symmetry.space_group_name_H-M   'P 1'
#
loop_
_entity.id
_entity.type
_entity.pdbx_description
1 polymer ?
#
loop_
_entity_poly.entity_id
_entity_poly.type
_entity_poly.pdbx_seq_one_letter_code
_entity_poly.pdbx_strand_id
1 'polypeptide(L)'
;MKHKDTAGGVCESISAHWISAHAKGESVFDQLYVGGQKGQFHIDSLVSIKQLQMDGIAQDADQDTMTESWLSENGIQPRMKTITYQSANGPIDYKNPIEINGQTGSNGTEDLLNAILDTGDQGSSYKKIGFSGQMAGHTVAAYVDDQKGVTFFDPNFGEFNFPDKTSFSNWFTQDFWSKSMYNMEIGLGQYFQVLNYEPKTQ
;
A
#
# COMPACT_ATOMS: atom_id res chain seq x y z
N MET A 1 8.72 19.20 19.85
CA MET A 1 9.35 17.87 19.77
C MET A 1 8.30 16.87 19.32
N LYS A 2 8.36 16.36 18.07
CA LYS A 2 7.56 15.20 17.64
C LYS A 2 8.18 13.97 18.32
N HIS A 3 7.37 13.16 19.00
CA HIS A 3 7.85 11.93 19.64
C HIS A 3 8.22 10.93 18.54
N LYS A 4 9.51 10.73 18.30
CA LYS A 4 10.06 9.86 17.24
C LYS A 4 9.49 8.44 17.29
N ASP A 5 9.06 7.98 18.47
CA ASP A 5 8.56 6.60 18.66
C ASP A 5 7.06 6.40 18.33
N THR A 6 6.34 7.43 17.85
CA THR A 6 4.88 7.31 17.61
C THR A 6 4.44 7.56 16.17
N ALA A 7 5.37 7.93 15.27
CA ALA A 7 5.06 8.16 13.85
C ALA A 7 5.25 6.91 12.97
N GLY A 8 6.08 5.95 13.39
CA GLY A 8 6.27 4.69 12.68
C GLY A 8 4.99 3.86 12.63
N GLY A 9 4.70 3.24 11.49
CA GLY A 9 3.57 2.32 11.30
C GLY A 9 2.18 2.96 11.13
N VAL A 10 2.03 4.29 11.31
CA VAL A 10 0.72 4.94 11.11
C VAL A 10 0.33 4.95 9.63
N CYS A 11 1.28 5.27 8.74
CA CYS A 11 1.04 5.27 7.29
C CYS A 11 0.71 3.88 6.76
N GLU A 12 1.38 2.85 7.27
CA GLU A 12 1.08 1.43 7.04
C GLU A 12 -0.36 1.09 7.43
N SER A 13 -0.73 1.37 8.69
CA SER A 13 -2.04 1.05 9.23
C SER A 13 -3.17 1.78 8.49
N ILE A 14 -3.03 3.08 8.22
CA ILE A 14 -4.05 3.86 7.48
C ILE A 14 -4.18 3.35 6.04
N SER A 15 -3.07 3.01 5.38
CA SER A 15 -3.10 2.46 4.01
C SER A 15 -3.81 1.09 3.97
N ALA A 16 -3.60 0.23 4.98
CA ALA A 16 -4.30 -1.04 5.09
C ALA A 16 -5.81 -0.86 5.31
N HIS A 17 -6.20 0.09 6.17
CA HIS A 17 -7.60 0.47 6.38
C HIS A 17 -8.22 1.03 5.09
N TRP A 18 -7.50 1.85 4.33
CA TRP A 18 -7.96 2.35 3.04
C TRP A 18 -8.21 1.20 2.04
N ILE A 19 -7.29 0.24 1.92
CA ILE A 19 -7.47 -0.94 1.05
C ILE A 19 -8.74 -1.70 1.43
N SER A 20 -8.94 -1.98 2.73
CA SER A 20 -10.13 -2.71 3.18
C SER A 20 -11.43 -1.93 2.95
N ALA A 21 -11.44 -0.63 3.25
CA ALA A 21 -12.61 0.24 3.06
C ALA A 21 -12.98 0.34 1.57
N HIS A 22 -12.00 0.64 0.72
CA HIS A 22 -12.22 0.80 -0.72
C HIS A 22 -12.72 -0.50 -1.36
N ALA A 23 -12.21 -1.67 -0.94
CA ALA A 23 -12.69 -2.97 -1.39
C ALA A 23 -14.15 -3.26 -1.02
N LYS A 24 -14.66 -2.64 0.04
CA LYS A 24 -16.08 -2.72 0.45
C LYS A 24 -16.95 -1.64 -0.21
N GLY A 25 -16.37 -0.78 -1.06
CA GLY A 25 -17.05 0.37 -1.64
C GLY A 25 -17.26 1.51 -0.64
N GLU A 26 -16.47 1.55 0.43
CA GLU A 26 -16.55 2.53 1.51
C GLU A 26 -15.41 3.54 1.43
N SER A 27 -15.61 4.71 2.04
CA SER A 27 -14.59 5.75 2.17
C SER A 27 -13.90 5.66 3.53
N VAL A 28 -12.56 5.56 3.54
CA VAL A 28 -11.80 5.61 4.80
C VAL A 28 -12.02 6.94 5.54
N PHE A 29 -12.30 8.03 4.82
CA PHE A 29 -12.56 9.32 5.44
C PHE A 29 -13.90 9.35 6.15
N ASP A 30 -14.92 8.69 5.61
CA ASP A 30 -16.23 8.57 6.27
C ASP A 30 -16.16 7.64 7.48
N GLN A 31 -15.29 6.62 7.42
CA GLN A 31 -14.99 5.79 8.58
C GLN A 31 -14.20 6.54 9.65
N LEU A 32 -13.33 7.49 9.26
CA LEU A 32 -12.50 8.26 10.19
C LEU A 32 -13.26 9.42 10.81
N TYR A 33 -14.08 10.15 10.04
CA TYR A 33 -14.72 11.39 10.45
C TYR A 33 -16.23 11.22 10.63
N VAL A 34 -16.75 11.68 11.76
CA VAL A 34 -18.20 11.68 12.04
C VAL A 34 -18.90 12.56 11.01
N GLY A 35 -19.69 11.93 10.14
CA GLY A 35 -20.41 12.61 9.05
C GLY A 35 -19.50 13.35 8.08
N GLY A 36 -18.25 12.89 7.91
CA GLY A 36 -17.25 13.55 7.05
C GLY A 36 -16.70 14.88 7.60
N GLN A 37 -17.03 15.25 8.84
CA GLN A 37 -16.61 16.53 9.42
C GLN A 37 -15.24 16.46 10.08
N LYS A 38 -14.32 17.31 9.61
CA LYS A 38 -13.00 17.49 10.21
C LYS A 38 -13.10 17.83 11.69
N GLY A 39 -12.37 17.07 12.52
CA GLY A 39 -12.24 17.31 13.97
C GLY A 39 -13.19 16.50 14.85
N GLN A 40 -14.10 15.72 14.26
CA GLN A 40 -14.87 14.69 14.98
C GLN A 40 -14.49 13.33 14.42
N PHE A 41 -13.90 12.48 15.24
CA PHE A 41 -13.46 11.16 14.82
C PHE A 41 -14.37 10.06 15.32
N HIS A 42 -14.58 9.03 14.50
CA HIS A 42 -15.07 7.75 14.98
C HIS A 42 -13.97 7.10 15.83
N ILE A 43 -14.19 7.04 17.14
CA ILE A 43 -13.19 6.54 18.09
C ILE A 43 -12.81 5.10 17.78
N ASP A 44 -13.75 4.24 17.38
CA ASP A 44 -13.46 2.84 17.07
C ASP A 44 -12.50 2.71 15.88
N SER A 45 -12.66 3.52 14.83
CA SER A 45 -11.74 3.56 13.69
C SER A 45 -10.34 4.05 14.09
N LEU A 46 -10.26 5.09 14.93
CA LEU A 46 -8.98 5.57 15.45
C LEU A 46 -8.30 4.51 16.34
N VAL A 47 -9.07 3.79 17.16
CA VAL A 47 -8.57 2.71 18.01
C VAL A 47 -8.06 1.57 17.15
N SER A 48 -8.80 1.16 16.10
CA SER A 48 -8.35 0.12 15.16
C SER A 48 -7.04 0.49 14.47
N ILE A 49 -6.93 1.71 13.94
CA ILE A 49 -5.69 2.20 13.31
C ILE A 49 -4.55 2.20 14.32
N LYS A 50 -4.81 2.69 15.55
CA LYS A 50 -3.80 2.76 16.60
C LYS A 50 -3.36 1.38 17.06
N GLN A 51 -4.29 0.43 17.17
CA GLN A 51 -4.00 -0.95 17.56
C GLN A 51 -3.11 -1.62 16.53
N LEU A 52 -3.48 -1.57 15.25
CA LEU A 52 -2.65 -2.13 14.17
C LEU A 52 -1.27 -1.46 14.09
N GLN A 53 -1.19 -0.14 14.32
CA GLN A 53 0.10 0.54 14.45
C GLN A 53 0.92 -0.04 15.60
N MET A 54 0.33 -0.17 16.79
CA MET A 54 1.02 -0.65 17.99
C MET A 54 1.52 -2.08 17.83
N ASP A 55 0.70 -2.95 17.25
CA ASP A 55 1.07 -4.34 16.99
C ASP A 55 2.23 -4.41 15.98
N GLY A 56 2.22 -3.57 14.95
CA GLY A 56 3.28 -3.51 13.94
C GLY A 56 4.56 -2.78 14.36
N ILE A 57 4.63 -2.13 15.53
CA ILE A 57 5.87 -1.50 16.04
C ILE A 57 6.36 -2.13 17.36
N ALA A 58 5.72 -3.22 17.79
CA ALA A 58 6.17 -3.99 18.95
C ALA A 58 7.57 -4.58 18.69
N GLN A 59 8.37 -4.73 19.75
CA GLN A 59 9.80 -5.06 19.67
C GLN A 59 10.09 -6.39 18.95
N ASP A 60 9.15 -7.34 19.02
CA ASP A 60 9.22 -8.69 18.46
C ASP A 60 8.28 -8.89 17.26
N ALA A 61 7.65 -7.82 16.79
CA ALA A 61 6.73 -7.88 15.67
C ALA A 61 7.40 -7.58 14.33
N ASP A 62 6.90 -8.25 13.31
CA ASP A 62 7.14 -7.90 11.91
C ASP A 62 5.93 -7.09 11.41
N GLN A 63 6.17 -5.83 11.04
CA GLN A 63 5.11 -4.89 10.68
C GLN A 63 4.27 -5.36 9.48
N ASP A 64 4.91 -5.94 8.48
CA ASP A 64 4.25 -6.45 7.29
C ASP A 64 3.37 -7.64 7.65
N THR A 65 3.89 -8.58 8.45
CA THR A 65 3.15 -9.76 8.92
C THR A 65 1.90 -9.39 9.72
N MET A 66 2.00 -8.39 10.61
CA MET A 66 0.85 -7.90 11.39
C MET A 66 -0.19 -7.25 10.48
N THR A 67 0.25 -6.45 9.50
CA THR A 67 -0.64 -5.78 8.55
C THR A 67 -1.32 -6.77 7.62
N GLU A 68 -0.61 -7.79 7.15
CA GLU A 68 -1.17 -8.87 6.34
C GLU A 68 -2.20 -9.69 7.11
N SER A 69 -1.93 -9.99 8.38
CA SER A 69 -2.87 -10.69 9.26
C SER A 69 -4.16 -9.87 9.43
N TRP A 70 -4.03 -8.56 9.68
CA TRP A 70 -5.19 -7.68 9.79
C TRP A 70 -5.98 -7.55 8.48
N LEU A 71 -5.30 -7.41 7.33
CA LEU A 71 -5.94 -7.38 6.01
C LEU A 71 -6.72 -8.68 5.75
N SER A 72 -6.11 -9.82 6.10
CA SER A 72 -6.71 -11.16 6.02
C SER A 72 -8.00 -11.25 6.84
N GLU A 73 -7.98 -10.82 8.10
CA GLU A 73 -9.17 -10.77 8.95
C GLU A 73 -10.25 -9.84 8.41
N ASN A 74 -9.86 -8.80 7.67
CA ASN A 74 -10.74 -7.80 7.09
C ASN A 74 -11.14 -8.07 5.63
N GLY A 75 -11.01 -9.33 5.18
CA GLY A 75 -11.52 -9.79 3.89
C GLY A 75 -10.63 -9.49 2.69
N ILE A 76 -9.37 -9.14 2.91
CA ILE A 76 -8.37 -8.89 1.86
C ILE A 76 -7.28 -9.95 1.93
N GLN A 77 -6.79 -10.44 0.79
CA GLN A 77 -5.68 -11.41 0.75
C GLN A 77 -4.62 -10.99 -0.26
N PRO A 78 -3.35 -11.41 -0.04
CA PRO A 78 -2.32 -11.20 -1.05
C PRO A 78 -2.66 -11.99 -2.32
N ARG A 79 -2.42 -11.39 -3.48
CA ARG A 79 -2.44 -12.11 -4.75
C ARG A 79 -1.24 -13.02 -4.79
N MET A 80 -1.46 -14.28 -5.18
CA MET A 80 -0.43 -15.31 -5.19
C MET A 80 0.03 -15.62 -6.61
N LYS A 81 1.34 -15.75 -6.81
CA LYS A 81 1.95 -16.39 -7.99
C LYS A 81 2.32 -17.83 -7.69
N THR A 82 2.13 -18.70 -8.66
CA THR A 82 2.62 -20.08 -8.60
C THR A 82 4.02 -20.15 -9.20
N ILE A 83 4.96 -20.72 -8.47
CA ILE A 83 6.31 -21.04 -8.92
C ILE A 83 6.44 -22.55 -8.94
N THR A 84 6.70 -23.11 -10.13
CA THR A 84 6.88 -24.55 -10.31
C THR A 84 8.37 -24.91 -10.32
N TYR A 85 8.78 -25.77 -9.38
CA TYR A 85 10.13 -26.28 -9.29
C TYR A 85 10.17 -27.73 -9.78
N GLN A 86 11.21 -28.08 -10.54
CA GLN A 86 11.43 -29.47 -10.93
C GLN A 86 12.10 -30.21 -9.77
N SER A 87 11.49 -31.30 -9.30
CA SER A 87 12.06 -32.18 -8.27
C SER A 87 12.23 -33.61 -8.81
N ALA A 88 12.98 -34.44 -8.08
CA ALA A 88 13.17 -35.86 -8.42
C ALA A 88 11.85 -36.66 -8.47
N ASN A 89 10.80 -36.18 -7.80
CA ASN A 89 9.48 -36.82 -7.74
C ASN A 89 8.43 -36.13 -8.63
N GLY A 90 8.86 -35.23 -9.52
CA GLY A 90 7.99 -34.44 -10.40
C GLY A 90 7.94 -32.94 -10.05
N PRO A 91 7.18 -32.14 -10.80
CA PRO A 91 7.03 -30.71 -10.55
C PRO A 91 6.31 -30.45 -9.22
N ILE A 92 6.82 -29.50 -8.42
CA ILE A 92 6.21 -29.04 -7.18
C ILE A 92 5.87 -27.56 -7.33
N ASP A 93 4.60 -27.23 -7.08
CA ASP A 93 4.10 -25.86 -7.12
C ASP A 93 4.17 -25.22 -5.72
N TYR A 94 4.77 -24.03 -5.66
CA TYR A 94 4.77 -23.18 -4.48
C TYR A 94 4.04 -21.88 -4.77
N LYS A 95 3.21 -21.44 -3.83
CA LYS A 95 2.47 -20.19 -3.93
C LYS A 95 3.15 -19.13 -3.07
N ASN A 96 3.55 -18.03 -3.71
CA ASN A 96 4.13 -16.88 -3.03
C ASN A 96 3.31 -15.63 -3.32
N PRO A 97 3.25 -14.66 -2.39
CA PRO A 97 2.71 -13.34 -2.69
C PRO A 97 3.38 -12.71 -3.91
N ILE A 98 2.60 -11.98 -4.71
CA ILE A 98 3.12 -11.14 -5.78
C ILE A 98 3.64 -9.85 -5.14
N GLU A 99 4.93 -9.88 -4.90
CA GLU A 99 5.71 -8.77 -4.37
C GLU A 99 6.79 -8.38 -5.38
N ILE A 100 6.90 -7.08 -5.65
CA ILE A 100 7.94 -6.49 -6.51
C ILE A 100 8.76 -5.52 -5.68
N ASN A 101 10.07 -5.75 -5.65
CA ASN A 101 11.03 -4.88 -4.99
C ASN A 101 11.91 -4.21 -6.04
N GLY A 102 12.33 -2.98 -5.77
CA GLY A 102 13.26 -2.29 -6.65
C GLY A 102 13.82 -1.03 -6.03
N GLN A 103 14.49 -0.25 -6.88
CA GLN A 103 15.16 0.99 -6.48
C GLN A 103 14.66 2.15 -7.34
N THR A 104 14.36 3.27 -6.72
CA THR A 104 14.00 4.52 -7.43
C THR A 104 15.16 5.51 -7.54
N GLY A 105 16.18 5.44 -6.68
CA GLY A 105 17.24 6.46 -6.51
C GLY A 105 17.78 7.08 -7.81
N SER A 106 18.83 6.50 -8.40
CA SER A 106 19.33 6.93 -9.72
C SER A 106 18.46 6.44 -10.89
N ASN A 107 17.60 5.46 -10.64
CA ASN A 107 16.84 4.75 -11.69
C ASN A 107 15.55 5.48 -12.08
N GLY A 108 15.12 6.48 -11.30
CA GLY A 108 13.83 7.13 -11.49
C GLY A 108 12.65 6.25 -11.07
N THR A 109 11.44 6.62 -11.47
CA THR A 109 10.19 5.98 -11.04
C THR A 109 9.66 4.92 -11.99
N GLU A 110 10.38 4.59 -13.07
CA GLU A 110 9.86 3.72 -14.14
C GLU A 110 9.48 2.32 -13.61
N ASP A 111 10.41 1.63 -12.93
CA ASP A 111 10.15 0.31 -12.37
C ASP A 111 9.06 0.33 -11.28
N LEU A 112 9.04 1.39 -10.47
CA LEU A 112 8.01 1.58 -9.45
C LEU A 112 6.62 1.74 -10.11
N LEU A 113 6.52 2.57 -11.15
CA LEU A 113 5.26 2.77 -11.86
C LEU A 113 4.80 1.50 -12.54
N ASN A 114 5.71 0.75 -13.16
CA ASN A 114 5.39 -0.54 -13.74
C ASN A 114 4.84 -1.51 -12.68
N ALA A 115 5.46 -1.56 -11.49
CA ALA A 115 4.99 -2.39 -10.38
C ALA A 115 3.63 -1.94 -9.83
N ILE A 116 3.37 -0.64 -9.72
CA ILE A 116 2.08 -0.10 -9.28
C ILE A 116 0.99 -0.40 -10.31
N LEU A 117 1.28 -0.27 -11.60
CA LEU A 117 0.27 -0.33 -12.66
C LEU A 117 0.00 -1.74 -13.18
N ASP A 118 0.85 -2.71 -12.87
CA ASP A 118 0.67 -4.11 -13.29
C ASP A 118 -0.52 -4.75 -12.56
N THR A 119 -1.53 -5.16 -13.33
CA THR A 119 -2.72 -5.90 -12.86
C THR A 119 -2.62 -7.40 -13.17
N GLY A 120 -1.59 -7.83 -13.89
CA GLY A 120 -1.54 -9.15 -14.52
C GLY A 120 -2.82 -9.46 -15.31
N ASP A 121 -3.26 -10.71 -15.28
CA ASP A 121 -4.45 -11.14 -16.03
C ASP A 121 -5.80 -10.83 -15.33
N GLN A 122 -5.79 -10.17 -14.16
CA GLN A 122 -7.01 -9.96 -13.35
C GLN A 122 -7.80 -8.70 -13.72
N GLY A 123 -7.24 -7.80 -14.52
CA GLY A 123 -7.88 -6.54 -14.89
C GLY A 123 -7.96 -5.49 -13.76
N SER A 124 -7.76 -5.89 -12.51
CA SER A 124 -7.70 -4.97 -11.37
C SER A 124 -6.83 -5.52 -10.23
N SER A 125 -6.38 -4.66 -9.32
CA SER A 125 -5.58 -5.05 -8.16
C SER A 125 -5.44 -3.93 -7.15
N TYR A 126 -5.46 -4.28 -5.86
CA TYR A 126 -4.99 -3.40 -4.79
C TYR A 126 -3.47 -3.51 -4.64
N LYS A 127 -2.84 -2.42 -4.20
CA LYS A 127 -1.41 -2.27 -3.97
C LYS A 127 -1.16 -1.68 -2.60
N LYS A 128 -0.29 -2.31 -1.80
CA LYS A 128 0.40 -1.67 -0.68
C LYS A 128 1.81 -1.33 -1.16
N ILE A 129 2.17 -0.07 -1.08
CA ILE A 129 3.40 0.46 -1.69
C ILE A 129 4.25 1.06 -0.57
N GLY A 130 5.36 0.39 -0.26
CA GLY A 130 6.36 0.87 0.67
C GLY A 130 7.46 1.65 -0.05
N PHE A 131 7.82 2.80 0.49
CA PHE A 131 9.02 3.57 0.14
C PHE A 131 9.98 3.53 1.32
N SER A 132 11.25 3.28 1.07
CA SER A 132 12.28 3.34 2.11
C SER A 132 13.55 4.06 1.65
N GLY A 133 14.09 4.85 2.56
CA GLY A 133 15.37 5.55 2.44
C GLY A 133 16.26 5.31 3.66
N GLN A 134 17.36 6.06 3.75
CA GLN A 134 18.33 5.87 4.86
C GLN A 134 17.75 6.17 6.25
N MET A 135 16.74 7.05 6.35
CA MET A 135 16.26 7.55 7.64
C MET A 135 14.76 7.44 7.85
N ALA A 136 13.98 7.09 6.82
CA ALA A 136 12.54 6.98 6.93
C ALA A 136 11.97 5.91 6.01
N GLY A 137 10.78 5.44 6.39
CA GLY A 137 9.89 4.63 5.55
C GLY A 137 8.53 5.30 5.46
N HIS A 138 7.80 5.03 4.39
CA HIS A 138 6.44 5.52 4.17
C HIS A 138 5.64 4.48 3.40
N THR A 139 4.38 4.29 3.77
CA THR A 139 3.46 3.40 3.06
C THR A 139 2.32 4.21 2.47
N VAL A 140 2.03 3.95 1.21
CA VAL A 140 0.86 4.44 0.47
C VAL A 140 0.11 3.24 -0.12
N ALA A 141 -1.09 3.49 -0.67
CA ALA A 141 -1.88 2.45 -1.32
C ALA A 141 -2.40 2.89 -2.69
N ALA A 142 -2.73 1.91 -3.53
CA ALA A 142 -3.43 2.16 -4.78
C ALA A 142 -4.44 1.05 -5.08
N TYR A 143 -5.49 1.39 -5.82
CA TYR A 143 -6.33 0.47 -6.56
C TYR A 143 -6.17 0.79 -8.05
N VAL A 144 -5.80 -0.22 -8.83
CA VAL A 144 -5.67 -0.10 -10.28
C VAL A 144 -6.72 -0.99 -10.92
N ASP A 145 -7.45 -0.43 -11.87
CA ASP A 145 -8.48 -1.10 -12.66
C ASP A 145 -8.30 -0.70 -14.12
N ASP A 146 -8.10 -1.68 -14.99
CA ASP A 146 -7.79 -1.46 -16.40
C ASP A 146 -8.91 -0.74 -17.16
N GLN A 147 -10.13 -0.77 -16.63
CA GLN A 147 -11.31 -0.13 -17.23
C GLN A 147 -11.73 1.15 -16.51
N LYS A 148 -11.41 1.30 -15.22
CA LYS A 148 -11.85 2.42 -14.38
C LYS A 148 -10.75 3.39 -13.97
N GLY A 149 -9.49 3.06 -14.24
CA GLY A 149 -8.34 3.91 -13.99
C GLY A 149 -7.61 3.59 -12.69
N VAL A 150 -7.10 4.62 -12.02
CA VAL A 150 -6.24 4.46 -10.84
C VAL A 150 -6.75 5.35 -9.71
N THR A 151 -6.97 4.73 -8.54
CA THR A 151 -7.17 5.46 -7.29
C THR A 151 -5.92 5.30 -6.45
N PHE A 152 -5.28 6.40 -6.10
CA PHE A 152 -4.06 6.45 -5.31
C PHE A 152 -4.33 7.14 -3.97
N PHE A 153 -3.87 6.54 -2.88
CA PHE A 153 -4.08 7.05 -1.53
C PHE A 153 -2.76 7.20 -0.80
N ASP A 154 -2.50 8.41 -0.33
CA ASP A 154 -1.37 8.73 0.53
C ASP A 154 -1.87 9.28 1.88
N PRO A 155 -1.56 8.63 3.02
CA PRO A 155 -1.94 9.11 4.34
C PRO A 155 -1.53 10.56 4.66
N ASN A 156 -0.50 11.10 3.99
CA ASN A 156 -0.05 12.48 4.17
C ASN A 156 -0.86 13.52 3.38
N PHE A 157 -1.56 13.10 2.32
CA PHE A 157 -2.20 14.03 1.38
C PHE A 157 -3.68 13.74 1.15
N GLY A 158 -4.05 12.47 1.00
CA GLY A 158 -5.41 12.02 0.77
C GLY A 158 -5.53 11.06 -0.42
N GLU A 159 -6.73 11.01 -0.99
CA GLU A 159 -7.06 10.15 -2.14
C GLU A 159 -7.12 10.95 -3.45
N PHE A 160 -6.57 10.37 -4.51
CA PHE A 160 -6.51 10.92 -5.85
C PHE A 160 -7.06 9.92 -6.86
N ASN A 161 -7.96 10.36 -7.72
CA ASN A 161 -8.62 9.52 -8.70
C ASN A 161 -8.23 9.95 -10.12
N PHE A 162 -7.79 9.00 -10.93
CA PHE A 162 -7.37 9.20 -12.31
C PHE A 162 -8.19 8.31 -13.25
N PRO A 163 -8.65 8.82 -14.40
CA PRO A 163 -9.51 8.07 -15.31
C PRO A 163 -8.78 6.92 -16.01
N ASP A 164 -7.45 6.96 -16.09
CA ASP A 164 -6.63 5.97 -16.77
C ASP A 164 -5.20 5.93 -16.22
N LYS A 165 -4.48 4.85 -16.56
CA LYS A 165 -3.08 4.63 -16.14
C LYS A 165 -2.14 5.73 -16.67
N THR A 166 -2.39 6.27 -17.85
CA THR A 166 -1.55 7.31 -18.46
C THR A 166 -1.59 8.62 -17.68
N SER A 167 -2.79 9.04 -17.29
CA SER A 167 -3.03 10.25 -16.49
C SER A 167 -2.39 10.12 -15.11
N PHE A 168 -2.51 8.95 -14.47
CA PHE A 168 -1.80 8.65 -13.23
C PHE A 168 -0.28 8.69 -13.43
N SER A 169 0.28 8.01 -14.43
CA SER A 169 1.73 8.00 -14.68
C SER A 169 2.30 9.40 -14.90
N ASN A 170 1.61 10.24 -15.68
CA ASN A 170 2.03 11.61 -15.95
C ASN A 170 2.04 12.44 -14.67
N TRP A 171 0.95 12.42 -13.89
CA TRP A 171 0.90 13.12 -12.61
C TRP A 171 1.94 12.60 -11.63
N PHE A 172 2.08 11.27 -11.51
CA PHE A 172 2.99 10.65 -10.55
C PHE A 172 4.43 11.06 -10.82
N THR A 173 4.87 10.97 -12.07
CA THR A 173 6.25 11.31 -12.48
C THR A 173 6.54 12.80 -12.54
N GLN A 174 5.65 13.60 -13.12
CA GLN A 174 5.92 15.00 -13.43
C GLN A 174 5.61 15.93 -12.26
N ASP A 175 4.68 15.53 -11.38
CA ASP A 175 4.23 16.36 -10.27
C ASP A 175 4.50 15.70 -8.92
N PHE A 176 3.82 14.58 -8.63
CA PHE A 176 3.75 14.04 -7.27
C PHE A 176 5.13 13.64 -6.72
N TRP A 177 5.92 12.88 -7.47
CA TRP A 177 7.17 12.29 -6.96
C TRP A 177 8.19 13.35 -6.50
N SER A 178 8.31 14.46 -7.25
CA SER A 178 9.20 15.56 -6.87
C SER A 178 8.57 16.51 -5.84
N LYS A 179 7.29 16.85 -5.97
CA LYS A 179 6.61 17.81 -5.09
C LYS A 179 6.30 17.26 -3.70
N SER A 180 6.11 15.95 -3.57
CA SER A 180 6.01 15.25 -2.27
C SER A 180 7.35 15.17 -1.54
N MET A 181 8.45 15.47 -2.24
CA MET A 181 9.83 15.30 -1.77
C MET A 181 10.24 13.83 -1.52
N TYR A 182 9.47 12.87 -2.03
CA TYR A 182 9.76 11.44 -1.83
C TYR A 182 11.00 10.99 -2.59
N ASN A 183 11.32 11.64 -3.70
CA ASN A 183 12.55 11.43 -4.46
C ASN A 183 13.85 11.78 -3.69
N MET A 184 13.77 12.41 -2.52
CA MET A 184 14.96 12.81 -1.76
C MET A 184 15.64 11.60 -1.10
N GLU A 185 16.96 11.50 -1.28
CA GLU A 185 17.82 10.42 -0.75
C GLU A 185 17.81 10.31 0.78
N ILE A 186 17.73 11.46 1.46
CA ILE A 186 17.64 11.54 2.93
C ILE A 186 16.29 11.07 3.49
N GLY A 187 15.29 10.83 2.63
CA GLY A 187 13.90 10.59 3.00
C GLY A 187 13.43 9.18 2.69
N LEU A 188 12.91 8.95 1.47
CA LEU A 188 12.01 7.82 1.18
C LEU A 188 12.28 7.12 -0.17
N GLY A 189 12.85 7.81 -1.16
CA GLY A 189 12.86 7.35 -2.55
C GLY A 189 14.11 6.59 -2.98
N GLN A 190 14.62 5.68 -2.15
CA GLN A 190 15.76 4.84 -2.53
C GLN A 190 15.32 3.45 -2.96
N TYR A 191 14.47 2.82 -2.16
CA TYR A 191 13.92 1.49 -2.40
C TYR A 191 12.41 1.52 -2.36
N PHE A 192 11.80 0.60 -3.10
CA PHE A 192 10.37 0.37 -3.03
C PHE A 192 10.05 -1.10 -2.90
N GLN A 193 8.88 -1.35 -2.32
CA GLN A 193 8.21 -2.64 -2.28
C GLN A 193 6.75 -2.43 -2.69
N VAL A 194 6.24 -3.27 -3.58
CA VAL A 194 4.84 -3.28 -4.00
C VAL A 194 4.27 -4.67 -3.77
N LEU A 195 3.36 -4.79 -2.80
CA LEU A 195 2.56 -6.00 -2.57
C LEU A 195 1.19 -5.86 -3.21
N ASN A 196 0.73 -6.95 -3.82
CA ASN A 196 -0.52 -7.02 -4.56
C ASN A 196 -1.59 -7.73 -3.74
N TYR A 197 -2.79 -7.15 -3.69
CA TYR A 197 -3.92 -7.69 -2.93
C TYR A 197 -5.20 -7.77 -3.76
N GLU A 198 -6.11 -8.62 -3.29
CA GLU A 198 -7.45 -8.81 -3.83
C GLU A 198 -8.45 -9.07 -2.68
N PRO A 199 -9.75 -8.79 -2.88
CA PRO A 199 -10.78 -9.25 -1.95
C PRO A 199 -10.81 -10.78 -1.85
N LYS A 200 -11.02 -11.30 -0.65
CA LYS A 200 -11.24 -12.73 -0.44
C LYS A 200 -12.57 -13.13 -1.10
N THR A 201 -12.52 -14.14 -1.96
CA THR A 201 -13.72 -14.85 -2.38
C THR A 201 -14.27 -15.66 -1.21
N GLN A 202 -15.58 -15.48 -0.93
CA GLN A 202 -16.31 -16.28 0.06
C GLN A 202 -16.59 -17.69 -0.46
#